data_AF-A0A1F2U1Z8-F1
#
_entry.id   AF-A0A1F2U1Z8-F1
#
_cell.length_a   1.000
_cell.length_b   1.000
_cell.length_c   1.000
_cell.angle_alpha   90.00
_cell.angle_beta   90.00
_cell.angle_gamma   90.00
#
_symmetry.space_group_name_H-M   'P 1'
#
loop_
_entity.id
_entity.type
_entity.pdbx_description
1 polymer ?
#
loop_
_entity_poly.entity_id
_entity_poly.type
_entity_poly.pdbx_seq_one_letter_code
_entity_poly.pdbx_strand_id
1 'polypeptide(L)'
;MTWWLRLYPRRWRERYGAEMAALVAARPLSPAVIVDLIAGAIDARVHPQQIRRHQKQRTEEDVMLSRLMRRCAAGPNLSPSEQRLANGVLVGFTLAFALLYVAAAWRFKGSELVDALGIMAFPAALVCAMPFSYLKGHSRLSQFVVVGGTLALLAVCSWLAASI
;
A
#
# COMPACT_ATOMS: atom_id res chain seq x y z
N MET A 1 42.22 0.28 10.24
CA MET A 1 42.40 1.50 9.42
C MET A 1 41.21 2.44 9.63
N THR A 2 41.13 3.13 10.77
CA THR A 2 39.97 3.96 11.17
C THR A 2 40.33 5.42 11.45
N TRP A 3 41.54 5.86 11.08
CA TRP A 3 42.05 7.18 11.42
C TRP A 3 41.21 8.31 10.82
N TRP A 4 40.63 8.10 9.63
CA TRP A 4 39.70 9.03 8.97
C TRP A 4 38.45 9.34 9.81
N LEU A 5 37.96 8.40 10.61
CA LEU A 5 36.81 8.66 11.49
C LEU A 5 37.11 9.75 12.51
N ARG A 6 38.38 9.99 12.86
CA ARG A 6 38.77 11.11 13.75
C ARG A 6 38.47 12.48 13.14
N LEU A 7 38.30 12.56 11.82
CA LEU A 7 37.86 13.77 11.13
C LEU A 7 36.39 14.10 11.42
N TYR A 8 35.58 13.19 11.96
CA TYR A 8 34.21 13.52 12.35
C TYR A 8 34.12 14.11 13.78
N PRO A 9 33.13 14.95 14.09
CA PRO A 9 32.91 15.49 15.44
C PRO A 9 32.70 14.38 16.49
N ARG A 10 33.16 14.61 17.73
CA ARG A 10 33.14 13.59 18.80
C ARG A 10 31.74 12.99 19.05
N ARG A 11 30.70 13.83 19.14
CA ARG A 11 29.30 13.41 19.33
C ARG A 11 28.75 12.57 18.18
N TRP A 12 29.21 12.83 16.95
CA TRP A 12 28.81 12.04 15.78
C TRP A 12 29.47 10.66 15.82
N ARG A 13 30.75 10.58 16.19
CA ARG A 13 31.49 9.30 16.31
C ARG A 13 30.94 8.40 17.40
N GLU A 14 30.57 8.98 18.54
CA GLU A 14 29.95 8.25 19.65
C GLU A 14 28.63 7.58 19.24
N ARG A 15 27.95 8.11 18.21
CA ARG A 15 26.65 7.62 17.75
C ARG A 15 26.70 6.74 16.50
N TYR A 16 27.51 7.10 15.50
CA TYR A 16 27.55 6.44 14.19
C TYR A 16 28.93 5.88 13.81
N GLY A 17 29.94 6.08 14.67
CA GLY A 17 31.32 5.73 14.34
C GLY A 17 31.54 4.22 14.19
N ALA A 18 30.86 3.39 14.98
CA ALA A 18 30.95 1.94 14.88
C ALA A 18 30.30 1.41 13.59
N GLU A 19 29.12 1.92 13.23
CA GLU A 19 28.41 1.54 12.01
C GLU A 19 29.19 1.96 10.76
N MET A 20 29.69 3.20 10.72
CA MET A 20 30.50 3.67 9.59
C MET A 20 31.83 2.92 9.47
N ALA A 21 32.46 2.52 10.58
CA ALA A 21 33.64 1.67 10.53
C ALA A 21 33.33 0.29 9.91
N ALA A 22 32.18 -0.30 10.22
CA ALA A 22 31.76 -1.58 9.66
C ALA A 22 31.43 -1.48 8.16
N LEU A 23 30.76 -0.40 7.74
CA LEU A 23 30.43 -0.16 6.33
C LEU A 23 31.69 0.06 5.46
N VAL A 24 32.66 0.80 6.00
CA VAL A 24 33.95 1.02 5.32
C VAL A 24 34.79 -0.25 5.30
N ALA A 25 34.71 -1.10 6.33
CA ALA A 25 35.40 -2.39 6.34
C ALA A 25 34.81 -3.39 5.31
N ALA A 26 33.53 -3.25 4.98
CA ALA A 26 32.82 -4.15 4.06
C ALA A 26 33.08 -3.85 2.57
N ARG A 27 33.71 -2.72 2.22
CA ARG A 27 33.92 -2.31 0.82
C ARG A 27 35.36 -1.83 0.56
N PRO A 28 35.95 -2.11 -0.62
CA PRO A 28 37.24 -1.55 -0.97
C PRO A 28 37.16 -0.02 -1.11
N LEU A 29 38.08 0.68 -0.45
CA LEU A 29 38.15 2.14 -0.45
C LEU A 29 38.67 2.65 -1.81
N SER A 30 37.78 3.13 -2.66
CA SER A 30 38.18 3.88 -3.85
C SER A 30 38.53 5.34 -3.51
N PRO A 31 39.34 6.04 -4.32
CA PRO A 31 39.65 7.45 -4.10
C PRO A 31 38.40 8.33 -4.02
N ALA A 32 37.37 8.02 -4.81
CA ALA A 32 36.08 8.72 -4.77
C ALA A 32 35.38 8.58 -3.41
N VAL A 33 35.41 7.37 -2.82
CA VAL A 33 34.84 7.11 -1.48
C VAL A 33 35.62 7.86 -0.40
N ILE A 34 36.95 8.01 -0.55
CA ILE A 34 37.76 8.79 0.40
C ILE A 34 37.39 10.28 0.32
N VAL A 35 37.23 10.83 -0.88
CA VAL A 35 36.82 12.24 -1.06
C VAL A 35 35.42 12.48 -0.48
N ASP A 36 34.48 11.58 -0.73
CA ASP A 36 33.12 11.65 -0.19
C ASP A 36 33.10 11.59 1.35
N LEU A 37 33.94 10.73 1.94
CA LEU A 37 34.09 10.63 3.40
C LEU A 37 34.68 11.91 4.01
N ILE A 38 35.63 12.56 3.33
CA ILE A 38 36.22 13.84 3.78
C ILE A 38 35.17 14.96 3.65
N ALA A 39 34.45 15.03 2.55
CA ALA A 39 33.39 16.01 2.34
C ALA A 39 32.29 15.88 3.40
N GLY A 40 31.84 14.65 3.69
CA GLY A 40 30.87 14.37 4.76
C GLY A 40 31.40 14.72 6.15
N ALA A 41 32.71 14.58 6.41
CA ALA A 41 33.32 15.00 7.67
C ALA A 41 33.36 16.52 7.82
N ILE A 42 33.60 17.25 6.73
CA ILE A 42 33.60 18.72 6.70
C ILE A 42 32.17 19.24 6.89
N ASP A 43 31.18 18.71 6.17
CA ASP A 43 29.79 19.12 6.31
C ASP A 43 29.24 18.88 7.73
N ALA A 44 29.54 17.72 8.32
CA ALA A 44 29.17 17.42 9.70
C ALA A 44 29.81 18.37 10.74
N ARG A 45 30.93 19.02 10.40
CA ARG A 45 31.58 20.04 11.24
C ARG A 45 31.00 21.44 11.02
N VAL A 46 30.69 21.80 9.78
CA VAL A 46 30.19 23.12 9.40
C VAL A 46 28.71 23.27 9.79
N HIS A 47 27.90 22.21 9.67
CA HIS A 47 26.46 22.25 9.89
C HIS A 47 25.95 21.28 10.98
N PRO A 48 26.41 21.39 12.26
CA PRO A 48 26.03 20.47 13.32
C PRO A 48 24.52 20.48 13.66
N GLN A 49 23.78 21.52 13.24
CA GLN A 49 22.34 21.65 13.48
C GLN A 49 21.47 20.89 12.46
N GLN A 50 21.97 20.61 11.26
CA GLN A 50 21.22 19.90 10.21
C GLN A 50 21.02 18.41 10.55
N ILE A 51 21.99 17.80 11.25
CA ILE A 51 21.91 16.42 11.75
C ILE A 51 20.71 16.25 12.71
N ARG A 52 20.40 17.27 13.52
CA ARG A 52 19.21 17.28 14.40
C ARG A 52 17.90 17.42 13.62
N ARG A 53 17.88 18.23 12.55
CA ARG A 53 16.68 18.46 11.73
C ARG A 53 16.27 17.21 10.94
N HIS A 54 17.20 16.53 10.29
CA HIS A 54 16.90 15.29 9.55
C HIS A 54 16.34 14.18 10.44
N GLN A 55 16.85 14.04 11.67
CA GLN A 55 16.36 13.02 12.61
C GLN A 55 14.95 13.32 13.12
N LYS A 56 14.66 14.59 13.45
CA LYS A 56 13.33 15.00 13.91
C LYS A 56 12.30 14.83 12.79
N GLN A 57 12.65 15.24 11.57
CA GLN A 57 11.75 15.22 10.43
C GLN A 57 11.40 13.80 9.97
N ARG A 58 12.38 12.89 9.86
CA ARG A 58 12.10 11.48 9.50
C ARG A 58 11.23 10.77 10.54
N THR A 59 11.46 11.03 11.83
CA THR A 59 10.65 10.44 12.91
C THR A 59 9.22 11.00 12.90
N GLU A 60 9.02 12.27 12.58
CA GLU A 60 7.72 12.93 12.55
C GLU A 60 6.89 12.51 11.32
N GLU A 61 7.51 12.40 10.14
CA GLU A 61 6.89 11.90 8.91
C GLU A 61 6.46 10.44 9.04
N ASP A 62 7.32 9.55 9.56
CA ASP A 62 6.98 8.13 9.76
C ASP A 62 5.82 7.95 10.77
N VAL A 63 5.78 8.78 11.82
CA VAL A 63 4.70 8.76 12.82
C VAL A 63 3.39 9.32 12.24
N MET A 64 3.44 10.33 11.38
CA MET A 64 2.25 10.90 10.75
C MET A 64 1.67 9.96 9.68
N LEU A 65 2.52 9.38 8.82
CA LEU A 65 2.12 8.43 7.78
C LEU A 65 1.54 7.16 8.40
N SER A 66 2.16 6.63 9.46
CA SER A 66 1.65 5.45 10.16
C SER A 66 0.31 5.70 10.88
N ARG A 67 0.07 6.91 11.39
CA ARG A 67 -1.25 7.30 11.96
C ARG A 67 -2.32 7.43 10.88
N LEU A 68 -1.98 8.01 9.73
CA LEU A 68 -2.89 8.13 8.59
C LEU A 68 -3.26 6.74 8.04
N MET A 69 -2.25 5.89 7.82
CA MET A 69 -2.42 4.51 7.39
C MET A 69 -3.24 3.70 8.40
N ARG A 70 -3.05 3.85 9.72
CA ARG A 70 -3.90 3.19 10.73
C ARG A 70 -5.35 3.67 10.70
N ARG A 71 -5.61 4.95 10.40
CA ARG A 71 -6.97 5.47 10.26
C ARG A 71 -7.66 5.00 8.98
N CYS A 72 -6.91 4.82 7.89
CA CYS A 72 -7.45 4.33 6.62
C CYS A 72 -7.51 2.79 6.53
N ALA A 73 -6.61 2.08 7.22
CA ALA A 73 -6.53 0.61 7.21
C ALA A 73 -7.34 -0.04 8.33
N ALA A 74 -7.76 0.72 9.34
CA ALA A 74 -8.74 0.23 10.32
C ALA A 74 -10.12 0.22 9.67
N GLY A 75 -10.42 -0.84 8.91
CA GLY A 75 -11.81 -1.24 8.68
C GLY A 75 -12.55 -1.39 10.02
N PRO A 76 -13.89 -1.40 10.02
CA PRO A 76 -14.65 -1.56 11.25
C PRO A 76 -14.21 -2.86 11.97
N ASN A 77 -14.08 -2.80 13.30
CA ASN A 77 -13.80 -3.99 14.11
C ASN A 77 -14.99 -4.95 14.01
N LEU A 78 -14.88 -5.95 13.15
CA LEU A 78 -15.90 -6.99 12.96
C LEU A 78 -15.76 -8.06 14.03
N SER A 79 -16.87 -8.46 14.63
CA SER A 79 -16.90 -9.67 15.46
C SER A 79 -16.65 -10.93 14.61
N PRO A 80 -16.09 -12.03 15.16
CA PRO A 80 -15.87 -13.27 14.43
C PRO A 80 -17.13 -13.87 13.78
N SER A 81 -18.32 -13.60 14.32
CA SER A 81 -19.59 -14.00 13.69
C SER A 81 -19.90 -13.17 12.44
N GLU A 82 -19.60 -11.88 12.48
CA GLU A 82 -19.85 -10.93 11.39
C GLU A 82 -18.87 -11.12 10.25
N GLN A 83 -17.63 -11.50 10.58
CA GLN A 83 -16.63 -11.89 9.59
C GLN A 83 -17.06 -13.16 8.85
N ARG A 84 -17.63 -14.16 9.54
CA ARG A 84 -18.19 -15.35 8.90
C ARG A 84 -19.37 -15.02 7.99
N LEU A 85 -20.24 -14.10 8.41
CA LEU A 85 -21.34 -13.60 7.57
C LEU A 85 -20.79 -12.92 6.31
N ALA A 86 -19.84 -11.99 6.45
CA ALA A 86 -19.24 -11.28 5.32
C ALA A 86 -18.56 -12.23 4.33
N ASN A 87 -17.80 -13.22 4.82
CA ASN A 87 -17.18 -14.25 3.99
C ASN A 87 -18.23 -15.12 3.30
N GLY A 88 -19.31 -15.50 4.01
CA GLY A 88 -20.42 -16.26 3.43
C GLY A 88 -21.14 -15.49 2.34
N VAL A 89 -21.38 -14.19 2.53
CA VAL A 89 -21.98 -13.30 1.53
C VAL A 89 -21.08 -13.15 0.30
N LEU A 90 -19.77 -13.00 0.49
CA LEU A 90 -18.81 -12.93 -0.62
C LEU A 90 -18.82 -14.21 -1.45
N VAL A 91 -18.75 -15.38 -0.81
CA VAL A 91 -18.83 -16.68 -1.48
C VAL A 91 -20.17 -16.82 -2.20
N GLY A 92 -21.27 -16.44 -1.54
CA GLY A 92 -22.61 -16.47 -2.12
C GLY A 92 -22.73 -15.63 -3.39
N PHE A 93 -22.30 -14.37 -3.37
CA PHE A 93 -22.31 -13.52 -4.57
C PHE A 93 -21.38 -14.05 -5.66
N THR A 94 -20.21 -14.57 -5.30
CA THR A 94 -19.26 -15.13 -6.27
C THR A 94 -19.88 -16.32 -7.01
N LEU A 95 -20.50 -17.25 -6.27
CA LEU A 95 -21.20 -18.39 -6.86
C LEU A 95 -22.40 -17.94 -7.70
N ALA A 96 -23.17 -16.97 -7.23
CA ALA A 96 -24.31 -16.44 -7.97
C ALA A 96 -23.89 -15.82 -9.31
N PHE A 97 -22.85 -14.98 -9.32
CA PHE A 97 -22.34 -14.38 -10.55
C PHE A 97 -21.70 -15.43 -11.47
N ALA A 98 -20.99 -16.43 -10.93
CA ALA A 98 -20.43 -17.51 -11.73
C ALA A 98 -21.53 -18.33 -12.43
N LEU A 99 -22.60 -18.69 -11.70
CA LEU A 99 -23.75 -19.40 -12.28
C LEU A 99 -24.48 -18.54 -13.31
N LEU A 100 -24.65 -17.25 -13.04
CA LEU A 100 -25.25 -16.30 -13.99
C LEU A 100 -24.40 -16.20 -15.26
N TYR A 101 -23.08 -16.12 -15.14
CA TYR A 101 -22.17 -16.14 -16.29
C TYR A 101 -22.31 -17.44 -17.09
N VAL A 102 -22.26 -18.61 -16.44
CA VAL A 102 -22.41 -19.91 -17.11
C VAL A 102 -23.76 -20.00 -17.85
N ALA A 103 -24.85 -19.56 -17.22
CA ALA A 103 -26.17 -19.54 -17.83
C ALA A 103 -26.24 -18.58 -19.04
N ALA A 104 -25.65 -17.39 -18.91
CA ALA A 104 -25.58 -16.40 -19.98
C ALA A 104 -24.71 -16.89 -21.15
N ALA A 105 -23.54 -17.46 -20.87
CA ALA A 105 -22.62 -18.01 -21.86
C ALA A 105 -23.26 -19.18 -22.63
N TRP A 106 -24.06 -19.99 -21.95
CA TRP A 106 -24.83 -21.06 -22.60
C TRP A 106 -25.94 -20.52 -23.51
N ARG A 107 -26.59 -19.42 -23.11
CA ARG A 107 -27.71 -18.80 -23.85
C ARG A 107 -27.29 -17.88 -25.00
N PHE A 108 -26.15 -17.21 -24.87
CA PHE A 108 -25.62 -16.19 -25.77
C PHE A 108 -24.21 -16.56 -26.25
N LYS A 109 -24.06 -17.79 -26.76
CA LYS A 109 -22.80 -18.35 -27.24
C LYS A 109 -22.08 -17.36 -28.17
N GLY A 110 -20.82 -17.03 -27.85
CA GLY A 110 -19.96 -16.17 -28.68
C GLY A 110 -20.18 -14.67 -28.50
N SER A 111 -20.92 -14.23 -27.48
CA SER A 111 -21.01 -12.81 -27.14
C SER A 111 -19.80 -12.37 -26.30
N GLU A 112 -18.96 -11.49 -26.86
CA GLU A 112 -17.80 -10.90 -26.16
C GLU A 112 -18.22 -10.10 -24.91
N LEU A 113 -19.42 -9.51 -24.92
CA LEU A 113 -19.99 -8.83 -23.77
C LEU A 113 -20.17 -9.77 -22.57
N VAL A 114 -20.62 -11.00 -22.83
CA VAL A 114 -20.86 -12.00 -21.77
C VAL A 114 -19.54 -12.44 -21.16
N ASP A 115 -18.50 -12.62 -21.97
CA ASP A 115 -17.16 -12.96 -21.49
C ASP A 115 -16.51 -11.82 -20.71
N ALA A 116 -16.62 -10.57 -21.19
CA ALA A 116 -16.13 -9.39 -20.48
C ALA A 116 -16.81 -9.21 -19.11
N LEU A 117 -18.15 -9.38 -19.05
CA LEU A 117 -18.90 -9.35 -17.80
C LEU A 117 -18.54 -10.53 -16.88
N GLY A 118 -18.25 -11.70 -17.45
CA GLY A 118 -17.80 -12.89 -16.71
C GLY A 118 -16.50 -12.65 -15.94
N ILE A 119 -15.51 -11.97 -16.56
CA ILE A 119 -14.25 -11.60 -15.91
C ILE A 119 -14.49 -10.68 -14.70
N MET A 120 -15.51 -9.81 -14.79
CA MET A 120 -15.88 -8.88 -13.72
C MET A 120 -16.74 -9.51 -12.61
N ALA A 121 -17.08 -10.79 -12.69
CA ALA A 121 -17.88 -11.49 -11.67
C ALA A 121 -17.25 -11.45 -10.27
N PHE A 122 -15.93 -11.68 -10.18
CA PHE A 122 -15.22 -11.64 -8.89
C PHE A 122 -15.13 -10.22 -8.30
N PRO A 123 -14.68 -9.18 -9.05
CA PRO A 123 -14.74 -7.79 -8.58
C PRO A 123 -16.16 -7.34 -8.19
N ALA A 124 -17.18 -7.70 -8.97
CA ALA A 124 -18.57 -7.35 -8.66
C ALA A 124 -19.06 -8.02 -7.37
N ALA A 125 -18.73 -9.30 -7.15
CA ALA A 125 -19.05 -10.00 -5.91
C ALA A 125 -18.42 -9.32 -4.68
N LEU A 126 -17.15 -8.89 -4.81
CA LEU A 126 -16.45 -8.18 -3.74
C LEU A 126 -17.16 -6.86 -3.40
N VAL A 127 -17.53 -6.09 -4.42
CA VAL A 127 -18.25 -4.81 -4.27
C VAL A 127 -19.61 -5.03 -3.57
N CYS A 128 -20.36 -6.06 -3.97
CA CYS A 128 -21.63 -6.42 -3.33
C CYS A 128 -21.46 -6.85 -1.85
N ALA A 129 -20.30 -7.41 -1.49
CA ALA A 129 -20.01 -7.81 -0.11
C ALA A 129 -19.54 -6.64 0.79
N MET A 130 -19.11 -5.51 0.20
CA MET A 130 -18.56 -4.36 0.96
C MET A 130 -19.45 -3.82 2.08
N PRO A 131 -20.80 -3.72 1.96
CA PRO A 131 -21.68 -3.27 3.05
C PRO A 131 -21.58 -4.11 4.33
N PHE A 132 -21.18 -5.38 4.21
CA PHE A 132 -21.08 -6.33 5.31
C PHE A 132 -19.67 -6.37 5.92
N SER A 133 -18.67 -5.85 5.20
CA SER A 133 -17.27 -5.81 5.63
C SER A 133 -16.77 -4.37 5.78
N TYR A 134 -16.29 -3.76 4.69
CA TYR A 134 -15.58 -2.48 4.69
C TYR A 134 -16.47 -1.26 4.98
N LEU A 135 -17.69 -1.26 4.45
CA LEU A 135 -18.62 -0.14 4.57
C LEU A 135 -19.61 -0.30 5.72
N LYS A 136 -19.37 -1.28 6.60
CA LYS A 136 -20.25 -1.53 7.72
C LYS A 136 -20.20 -0.36 8.71
N GLY A 137 -21.37 0.14 9.12
CA GLY A 137 -21.52 1.29 10.00
C GLY A 137 -21.62 2.64 9.27
N HIS A 138 -21.42 2.67 7.95
CA HIS A 138 -21.69 3.86 7.14
C HIS A 138 -23.19 4.01 6.82
N SER A 139 -23.60 5.22 6.43
CA SER A 139 -24.97 5.51 6.01
C SER A 139 -25.40 4.64 4.82
N ARG A 140 -26.67 4.23 4.77
CA ARG A 140 -27.23 3.45 3.65
C ARG A 140 -27.05 4.17 2.31
N LEU A 141 -27.13 5.50 2.32
CA LEU A 141 -26.95 6.30 1.10
C LEU A 141 -25.51 6.23 0.59
N SER A 142 -24.51 6.31 1.47
CA SER A 142 -23.11 6.18 1.06
C SER A 142 -22.79 4.76 0.59
N GLN A 143 -23.35 3.74 1.25
CA GLN A 143 -23.21 2.35 0.80
C GLN A 143 -23.80 2.17 -0.61
N PHE A 144 -25.01 2.68 -0.84
CA PHE A 144 -25.66 2.60 -2.14
C PHE A 144 -24.87 3.33 -3.24
N VAL A 145 -24.40 4.55 -2.96
CA VAL A 145 -23.62 5.35 -3.92
C VAL A 145 -22.30 4.65 -4.26
N VAL A 146 -21.57 4.16 -3.26
CA VAL A 146 -20.27 3.49 -3.49
C VAL A 146 -20.46 2.16 -4.22
N VAL A 147 -21.36 1.30 -3.74
CA VAL A 147 -21.62 -0.02 -4.34
C VAL A 147 -22.19 0.12 -5.75
N GLY A 148 -23.26 0.92 -5.90
CA GLY A 148 -23.91 1.14 -7.18
C GLY A 148 -22.99 1.84 -8.19
N GLY A 149 -22.27 2.88 -7.77
CA GLY A 149 -21.33 3.59 -8.64
C GLY A 149 -20.18 2.70 -9.11
N THR A 150 -19.62 1.88 -8.22
CA THR A 150 -18.54 0.94 -8.59
C THR A 150 -19.04 -0.16 -9.53
N LEU A 151 -20.23 -0.72 -9.29
CA LEU A 151 -20.83 -1.70 -10.20
C LEU A 151 -21.15 -1.11 -11.58
N ALA A 152 -21.67 0.11 -11.62
CA ALA A 152 -21.92 0.81 -12.88
C ALA A 152 -20.61 1.05 -13.65
N LEU A 153 -19.54 1.45 -12.96
CA LEU A 153 -18.21 1.61 -13.56
C LEU A 153 -17.70 0.28 -14.14
N LEU A 154 -17.80 -0.82 -13.40
CA LEU A 154 -17.40 -2.15 -13.88
C LEU A 154 -18.20 -2.57 -15.11
N ALA A 155 -19.51 -2.30 -15.15
CA ALA A 155 -20.36 -2.58 -16.30
C ALA A 155 -19.96 -1.73 -17.52
N VAL A 156 -19.69 -0.44 -17.34
CA VAL A 156 -19.20 0.44 -18.41
C VAL A 156 -17.85 -0.03 -18.94
N CYS A 157 -16.91 -0.38 -18.06
CA CYS A 157 -15.60 -0.92 -18.47
C CYS A 157 -15.76 -2.24 -19.24
N SER A 158 -16.67 -3.12 -18.82
CA SER A 158 -16.94 -4.39 -19.51
C SER A 158 -17.53 -4.15 -20.89
N TRP A 159 -18.48 -3.21 -21.00
CA TRP A 159 -19.07 -2.82 -22.27
C TRP A 159 -18.05 -2.22 -23.23
N LEU A 160 -17.21 -1.30 -22.73
CA LEU A 160 -16.12 -0.71 -23.51
C LEU A 160 -15.13 -1.78 -23.98
N ALA A 161 -14.73 -2.69 -23.10
CA ALA A 161 -13.81 -3.77 -23.44
C ALA A 161 -14.37 -4.72 -24.51
N ALA A 162 -15.69 -4.94 -24.54
CA ALA A 162 -16.36 -5.75 -25.56
C ALA A 162 -16.68 -4.98 -26.85
N SER A 163 -16.33 -3.69 -26.93
CA SER A 163 -16.59 -2.82 -28.09
C SER A 163 -15.32 -2.42 -28.86
N ILE A 164 -14.16 -2.89 -28.40
CA ILE A 164 -12.83 -2.65 -28.98
C ILE A 164 -12.41 -3.89 -29.77
#